data_AF-A0A8H6J9V6-F1
#
_entry.id   AF-A0A8H6J9V6-F1
#
_cell.length_a   1.000
_cell.length_b   1.000
_cell.length_c   1.000
_cell.angle_alpha   90.00
_cell.angle_beta   90.00
_cell.angle_gamma   90.00
#
_symmetry.space_group_name_H-M   'P 1'
#
loop_
_entity.id
_entity.type
_entity.pdbx_description
1 polymer ?
#
loop_
_entity_poly.entity_id
_entity_poly.type
_entity_poly.pdbx_seq_one_letter_code
_entity_poly.pdbx_strand_id
1 'polypeptide(L)'
;MATGNGVGFEVFQFLDHGFKANSVDFEYNRGGFFHVCVTDATPTPWLRRLSEAEGSVIAARAITPLNPRVPRDIKDLWGSVVRILDSSFDRMATMDAAPS
;
A
#
# COMPACT_ATOMS: atom_id res chain seq x y z
N MET A 1 -10.96 1.86 -12.05
CA MET A 1 -9.97 2.69 -11.32
C MET A 1 -8.57 2.10 -11.40
N ALA A 2 -8.43 0.87 -11.89
CA ALA A 2 -7.22 0.45 -12.58
C ALA A 2 -7.22 0.97 -14.03
N THR A 3 -6.03 1.14 -14.61
CA THR A 3 -5.84 1.23 -16.06
C THR A 3 -6.06 -0.16 -16.68
N GLY A 4 -6.20 -0.27 -18.00
CA GLY A 4 -6.54 -1.54 -18.69
C GLY A 4 -5.56 -2.70 -18.47
N ASN A 5 -4.45 -2.46 -17.77
CA ASN A 5 -3.45 -3.46 -17.37
C ASN A 5 -3.53 -3.87 -15.88
N GLY A 6 -4.53 -3.42 -15.12
CA GLY A 6 -4.70 -3.76 -13.70
C GLY A 6 -3.90 -2.90 -12.71
N VAL A 7 -3.26 -1.81 -13.15
CA VAL A 7 -2.51 -0.88 -12.28
C VAL A 7 -3.37 0.32 -11.89
N GLY A 8 -3.43 0.64 -10.60
CA GLY A 8 -4.11 1.82 -10.05
C GLY A 8 -3.21 2.67 -9.16
N PHE A 9 -3.62 3.91 -8.90
CA PHE A 9 -2.92 4.83 -7.99
C PHE A 9 -3.81 5.19 -6.81
N GLU A 10 -3.28 5.03 -5.59
CA GLU A 10 -3.84 5.63 -4.39
C GLU A 10 -3.21 7.01 -4.21
N VAL A 11 -4.02 8.07 -4.30
CA VAL A 11 -3.56 9.45 -4.16
C VAL A 11 -4.05 9.99 -2.84
N PHE A 12 -3.12 10.35 -1.95
CA PHE A 12 -3.43 10.86 -0.63
C PHE A 12 -3.09 12.33 -0.53
N GLN A 13 -4.01 13.10 0.05
CA GLN A 13 -3.73 14.45 0.54
C GLN A 13 -3.81 14.44 2.07
N PHE A 14 -2.68 14.67 2.73
CA PHE A 14 -2.68 14.87 4.17
C PHE A 14 -3.34 16.21 4.50
N LEU A 15 -4.44 16.18 5.25
CA LEU A 15 -5.14 17.39 5.69
C LEU A 15 -4.32 18.14 6.76
N ASP A 16 -3.60 17.39 7.61
CA ASP A 16 -2.67 17.90 8.61
C ASP A 16 -1.45 16.97 8.68
N HIS A 17 -0.20 17.41 8.50
CA HIS A 17 0.31 18.70 8.02
C HIS A 17 0.26 18.79 6.48
N GLY A 18 0.00 19.98 5.95
CA GLY A 18 -0.04 20.21 4.49
C GLY A 18 1.27 19.89 3.75
N PHE A 19 1.18 19.84 2.42
CA PHE A 19 2.32 19.56 1.54
C PHE A 19 3.53 20.46 1.85
N LYS A 20 4.68 19.84 2.11
CA LYS A 20 5.96 20.54 2.24
C LYS A 20 6.73 20.41 0.93
N ALA A 21 6.92 21.54 0.25
CA ALA A 21 7.74 21.58 -0.96
C ALA A 21 9.16 21.11 -0.65
N ASN A 22 9.73 20.31 -1.57
CA ASN A 22 11.14 19.98 -1.50
C ASN A 22 11.97 21.21 -1.91
N SER A 23 13.15 21.39 -1.32
CA SER A 23 14.04 22.52 -1.65
C SER A 23 14.77 22.35 -2.99
N VAL A 24 14.63 21.19 -3.61
CA VAL A 24 15.18 20.84 -4.91
C VAL A 24 14.05 20.44 -5.85
N ASP A 25 14.23 20.68 -7.15
CA ASP A 25 13.21 20.41 -8.17
C ASP A 25 12.87 18.92 -8.28
N PHE A 26 13.84 18.04 -8.01
CA PHE A 26 13.66 16.58 -8.04
C PHE A 26 14.63 15.88 -7.10
N GLU A 27 14.09 14.94 -6.31
CA GLU A 27 14.87 14.02 -5.48
C GLU A 27 14.22 12.64 -5.60
N TYR A 28 14.89 11.70 -6.27
CA TYR A 28 14.29 10.42 -6.64
C TYR A 28 13.85 9.58 -5.42
N ASN A 29 14.48 9.80 -4.27
CA ASN A 29 14.22 9.13 -3.00
C ASN A 29 13.30 9.92 -2.07
N ARG A 30 12.75 11.08 -2.49
CA ARG A 30 11.96 11.95 -1.62
C ARG A 30 10.76 12.58 -2.34
N GLY A 31 9.58 12.31 -1.80
CA GLY A 31 8.32 12.92 -2.21
C GLY A 31 7.51 12.05 -3.17
N GLY A 32 6.18 12.17 -3.08
CA GLY A 32 5.21 11.61 -4.02
C GLY A 32 4.86 10.13 -3.86
N PHE A 33 5.82 9.26 -3.53
CA PHE A 33 5.61 7.81 -3.45
C PHE A 33 6.02 7.25 -2.08
N PHE A 34 5.17 6.43 -1.45
CA PHE A 34 5.46 5.89 -0.12
C PHE A 34 5.22 4.38 0.06
N HIS A 35 4.50 3.70 -0.85
CA HIS A 35 4.45 2.24 -0.91
C HIS A 35 4.08 1.71 -2.29
N VAL A 36 4.56 0.51 -2.63
CA VAL A 36 4.03 -0.33 -3.73
C VAL A 36 2.96 -1.24 -3.16
N CYS A 37 1.85 -1.47 -3.87
CA CYS A 37 0.87 -2.47 -3.48
C CYS A 37 0.72 -3.55 -4.56
N VAL A 38 0.70 -4.81 -4.14
CA VAL A 38 0.37 -5.98 -4.97
C VAL A 38 -0.88 -6.65 -4.44
N THR A 39 -1.69 -7.21 -5.33
CA THR A 39 -2.95 -7.87 -4.98
C THR A 39 -2.80 -9.39 -5.07
N ASP A 40 -3.20 -10.11 -4.04
CA ASP A 40 -3.27 -11.58 -3.99
C ASP A 40 -4.51 -11.96 -3.17
N ALA A 41 -5.44 -12.74 -3.75
CA ALA A 41 -6.67 -13.15 -3.07
C ALA A 41 -6.45 -13.98 -1.80
N THR A 42 -5.25 -14.55 -1.63
CA THR A 42 -4.83 -15.40 -0.51
C THR A 42 -3.42 -15.02 -0.06
N PRO A 43 -3.22 -13.86 0.58
CA PRO A 43 -1.88 -13.36 0.86
C PRO A 43 -1.17 -14.13 1.99
N THR A 44 -1.94 -14.75 2.90
CA THR A 44 -1.44 -15.38 4.15
C THR A 44 -0.27 -16.37 3.97
N PRO A 45 -0.26 -17.30 2.99
CA PRO A 45 0.84 -18.24 2.80
C PRO A 45 2.17 -17.56 2.44
N TRP A 46 2.15 -16.49 1.64
CA TRP A 46 3.34 -15.72 1.29
C TRP A 46 3.94 -15.03 2.50
N LEU A 47 3.08 -14.53 3.37
CA LEU A 47 3.51 -13.78 4.54
C LEU A 47 4.14 -14.66 5.59
N ARG A 48 3.64 -15.89 5.74
CA ARG A 48 4.31 -16.90 6.56
C ARG A 48 5.72 -17.17 6.03
N ARG A 49 5.86 -17.38 4.72
CA ARG A 49 7.17 -17.57 4.08
C ARG A 49 8.09 -16.36 4.26
N LEU A 50 7.55 -15.14 4.15
CA LEU A 50 8.31 -13.91 4.30
C LEU A 50 8.73 -13.65 5.75
N SER A 51 7.93 -14.09 6.73
CA SER A 51 8.32 -14.05 8.15
C SER A 51 9.37 -15.10 8.53
N GLU A 52 9.42 -16.20 7.78
CA GLU A 52 10.42 -17.25 7.93
C GLU A 52 11.72 -16.91 7.19
N ALA A 53 11.65 -16.05 6.16
CA ALA A 53 12.80 -15.51 5.46
C ALA A 53 13.38 -14.30 6.20
N GLU A 54 14.65 -13.95 5.94
CA GLU A 54 15.34 -12.77 6.52
C GLU A 54 14.74 -11.40 6.11
N GLY A 55 13.53 -11.39 5.54
CA GLY A 55 12.79 -10.17 5.24
C GLY A 55 12.28 -9.54 6.54
N SER A 56 12.62 -8.26 6.76
CA SER A 56 12.12 -7.51 7.90
C SER A 56 10.62 -7.21 7.72
N VAL A 57 9.77 -8.12 8.21
CA VAL A 57 8.32 -7.89 8.28
C VAL A 57 8.08 -6.71 9.22
N ILE A 58 7.63 -5.58 8.67
CA ILE A 58 7.11 -4.51 9.51
C ILE A 58 5.72 -4.93 9.92
N ALA A 59 5.55 -5.25 11.19
CA ALA A 59 4.23 -5.32 11.78
C ALA A 59 3.62 -3.90 11.82
N ALA A 60 3.12 -3.40 10.69
CA ALA A 60 2.38 -2.15 10.61
C ALA A 60 0.91 -2.46 10.35
N ARG A 61 0.08 -2.05 11.29
CA ARG A 61 -1.36 -2.25 11.29
C ARG A 61 -2.04 -1.26 10.32
N ALA A 62 -1.96 -1.46 9.01
CA ALA A 62 -2.83 -0.74 8.07
C ALA A 62 -4.29 -1.26 8.13
N ILE A 63 -5.20 -0.43 8.61
CA ILE A 63 -6.63 -0.76 8.61
C ILE A 63 -7.12 -0.54 7.18
N THR A 64 -7.46 -1.60 6.46
CA THR A 64 -8.22 -1.44 5.21
C THR A 64 -9.70 -1.28 5.55
N PRO A 65 -10.47 -0.46 4.80
CA PRO A 65 -11.91 -0.30 5.02
C PRO A 65 -12.68 -1.62 4.87
N LEU A 66 -12.17 -2.53 4.04
CA LEU A 66 -12.81 -3.80 3.67
C LEU A 66 -12.60 -4.91 4.69
N ASN A 67 -11.45 -4.94 5.37
CA ASN A 67 -11.15 -5.96 6.36
C ASN A 67 -10.17 -5.42 7.42
N PRO A 68 -10.65 -4.99 8.60
CA PRO A 68 -9.80 -4.41 9.64
C PRO A 68 -8.78 -5.40 10.26
N ARG A 69 -8.70 -6.64 9.77
CA ARG A 69 -7.85 -7.70 10.33
C ARG A 69 -6.59 -8.00 9.53
N VAL A 70 -6.35 -7.45 8.33
CA VAL A 70 -5.16 -7.86 7.56
C VAL A 70 -4.46 -6.71 6.82
N PRO A 71 -3.59 -5.98 7.52
CA PRO A 71 -2.46 -5.30 6.90
C PRO A 71 -1.20 -6.13 6.89
N ARG A 72 -0.49 -6.06 5.77
CA ARG A 72 0.68 -6.88 5.50
C ARG A 72 1.69 -6.06 4.71
N ASP A 73 2.12 -4.96 5.32
CA ASP A 73 3.19 -4.12 4.80
C ASP A 73 4.54 -4.76 5.16
N ILE A 74 5.45 -4.84 4.20
CA ILE A 74 6.78 -5.45 4.35
C ILE A 74 7.79 -4.40 3.92
N LYS A 75 8.95 -4.35 4.58
CA LYS A 75 10.09 -3.61 4.03
C LYS A 75 10.97 -4.52 3.22
N ASP A 76 11.30 -4.08 2.01
CA ASP A 76 12.40 -4.68 1.27
C ASP A 76 13.76 -4.34 1.91
N LEU A 77 14.83 -4.86 1.31
CA LEU A 77 16.20 -4.64 1.78
C LEU A 77 16.67 -3.18 1.69
N TRP A 78 15.98 -2.34 0.92
CA TRP A 78 16.25 -0.92 0.76
C TRP A 78 15.33 -0.03 1.61
N GLY A 79 14.42 -0.65 2.37
CA GLY A 79 13.49 0.02 3.25
C GLY A 79 12.20 0.51 2.59
N SER A 80 11.97 0.20 1.32
CA SER A 80 10.72 0.50 0.61
C SER A 80 9.58 -0.31 1.19
N VAL A 81 8.40 0.29 1.32
CA VAL A 81 7.21 -0.41 1.82
C VAL A 81 6.50 -1.10 0.65
N VAL A 82 6.26 -2.41 0.80
CA VAL A 82 5.45 -3.22 -0.10
C VAL A 82 4.22 -3.73 0.66
N ARG A 83 3.04 -3.40 0.18
CA ARG A 83 1.74 -3.83 0.71
C ARG A 83 1.19 -4.99 -0.10
N ILE A 84 0.64 -5.99 0.58
CA ILE A 84 -0.16 -7.04 -0.06
C ILE A 84 -1.63 -6.86 0.32
N LEU A 85 -2.51 -6.79 -0.68
CA LEU A 85 -3.95 -6.60 -0.53
C LEU A 85 -4.73 -7.83 -1.03
N ASP A 86 -5.78 -8.23 -0.30
CA ASP A 86 -6.65 -9.37 -0.64
C ASP A 86 -7.81 -9.03 -1.59
N SER A 87 -7.84 -7.81 -2.10
CA SER A 87 -8.88 -7.28 -2.97
C SER A 87 -8.27 -6.62 -4.21
N SER A 88 -8.98 -6.68 -5.33
CA SER A 88 -8.61 -5.93 -6.53
C SER A 88 -8.84 -4.43 -6.35
N PHE A 89 -8.04 -3.60 -7.02
CA PHE A 89 -8.18 -2.15 -6.98
C PHE A 89 -9.56 -1.66 -7.44
N ASP A 90 -10.12 -2.27 -8.49
CA ASP A 90 -11.46 -1.90 -8.98
C ASP A 90 -12.56 -2.20 -7.96
N ARG A 91 -12.45 -3.33 -7.25
CA ARG A 91 -13.39 -3.67 -6.17
C ARG A 91 -13.33 -2.64 -5.04
N MET A 92 -12.13 -2.24 -4.60
CA MET A 92 -11.99 -1.18 -3.59
C MET A 92 -12.68 0.11 -4.03
N ALA A 93 -12.38 0.56 -5.25
CA ALA A 93 -12.93 1.79 -5.82
C ALA A 93 -14.47 1.83 -5.85
N THR A 94 -15.10 0.69 -6.14
CA THR A 94 -16.57 0.62 -6.25
C THR A 94 -17.29 0.51 -4.91
N MET A 95 -16.59 0.16 -3.82
CA MET A 95 -17.20 -0.08 -2.51
C MET A 95 -17.25 1.17 -1.62
N ASP A 96 -16.36 2.14 -1.81
CA ASP A 96 -16.42 3.46 -1.14
C ASP A 96 -17.62 4.33 -1.61
N ALA A 97 -18.30 3.93 -2.69
CA ALA A 97 -19.47 4.63 -3.22
C ALA A 97 -20.81 4.15 -2.62
N ALA A 98 -20.81 3.15 -1.74
CA ALA A 98 -22.02 2.71 -1.05
C ALA A 98 -22.31 3.65 0.14
N PRO A 99 -23.49 4.30 0.21
CA PRO A 99 -23.81 5.19 1.32
C PRO A 99 -23.92 4.39 2.63
N SER A 100 -23.36 4.95 3.70
CA SER A 100 -23.46 4.49 5.08
C SER A 100 -24.89 4.55 5.62
#